data_AF-A0A816GZE9-F1
#
_entry.id   AF-A0A816GZE9-F1
#
_cell.length_a   1.000
_cell.length_b   1.000
_cell.length_c   1.000
_cell.angle_alpha   90.00
_cell.angle_beta   90.00
_cell.angle_gamma   90.00
#
_symmetry.space_group_name_H-M   'P 1'
#
loop_
_entity.id
_entity.type
_entity.pdbx_description
1 polymer ?
#
loop_
_entity_poly.entity_id
_entity_poly.type
_entity_poly.pdbx_seq_one_letter_code
_entity_poly.pdbx_strand_id
1 'polypeptide(L)'
;PPSFSMKFVDRFPSLEHIELQVISFDDCVAIIDTFLNHLKNLSYLKINYFEDSPLDDPFSLENIIEKRRQAFPMNIIDEQLINVKNDEEVIQIWLK
;
A
#
# COMPACT_ATOMS: atom_id res chain seq x y z
N PRO A 1 9.55 -9.44 8.93
CA PRO A 1 8.62 -8.68 8.05
C PRO A 1 8.87 -8.85 6.54
N PRO A 2 10.05 -8.55 5.96
CA PRO A 2 10.26 -8.56 4.50
C PRO A 2 10.10 -9.95 3.87
N SER A 3 10.41 -11.02 4.62
CA SER A 3 10.35 -12.39 4.11
C SER A 3 8.94 -12.93 3.96
N PHE A 4 7.95 -12.37 4.66
CA PHE A 4 6.56 -12.81 4.54
C PHE A 4 5.88 -12.12 3.37
N SER A 5 5.95 -10.78 3.31
CA SER A 5 5.31 -9.99 2.26
C SER A 5 5.81 -10.39 0.87
N MET A 6 7.12 -10.64 0.71
CA MET A 6 7.66 -11.09 -0.57
C MET A 6 7.16 -12.48 -0.96
N LYS A 7 7.18 -13.45 -0.03
CA LYS A 7 6.62 -14.79 -0.27
C LYS A 7 5.13 -14.75 -0.60
N PHE A 8 4.39 -13.82 0.01
CA PHE A 8 2.98 -13.62 -0.26
C PHE A 8 2.77 -13.11 -1.70
N VAL A 9 3.54 -12.11 -2.12
CA VAL A 9 3.50 -11.61 -3.50
C VAL A 9 3.89 -12.69 -4.51
N ASP A 10 4.94 -13.47 -4.24
CA ASP A 10 5.37 -14.57 -5.11
C ASP A 10 4.26 -15.61 -5.30
N ARG A 11 3.47 -15.86 -4.24
CA ARG A 11 2.35 -16.80 -4.28
C ARG A 11 1.10 -16.23 -4.93
N PHE A 12 0.88 -14.92 -4.82
CA PHE A 12 -0.34 -14.25 -5.29
C PHE A 12 -0.02 -12.99 -6.11
N PRO A 13 0.67 -13.12 -7.25
CA PRO A 13 1.18 -11.97 -8.00
C PRO A 13 0.10 -11.14 -8.71
N SER A 14 -1.10 -11.71 -8.84
CA SER A 14 -2.24 -11.08 -9.53
C SER A 14 -3.28 -10.49 -8.57
N LEU A 15 -2.94 -10.29 -7.29
CA LEU A 15 -3.86 -9.67 -6.35
C LEU A 15 -4.15 -8.22 -6.72
N GLU A 16 -5.44 -7.89 -6.70
CA GLU A 16 -5.93 -6.55 -6.99
C GLU A 16 -6.43 -5.83 -5.74
N HIS A 17 -6.94 -6.59 -4.75
CA HIS A 17 -7.57 -6.05 -3.56
C HIS A 17 -6.95 -6.71 -2.32
N ILE A 18 -6.48 -5.91 -1.37
CA ILE A 18 -5.90 -6.39 -0.12
C ILE A 18 -6.51 -5.63 1.05
N GLU A 19 -6.90 -6.36 2.10
CA GLU A 19 -7.27 -5.81 3.39
C GLU A 19 -6.32 -6.34 4.47
N LEU A 20 -5.76 -5.44 5.26
CA LEU A 20 -4.86 -5.74 6.36
C LEU A 20 -5.48 -5.27 7.67
N GLN A 21 -5.29 -6.07 8.70
CA GLN A 21 -5.55 -5.70 10.08
C GLN A 21 -4.23 -5.75 10.83
N VAL A 22 -3.87 -4.64 11.46
CA VAL A 22 -2.50 -4.36 11.86
C VAL A 22 -2.49 -3.91 13.31
N ILE A 23 -1.64 -4.55 14.10
CA ILE A 23 -1.47 -4.23 15.52
C ILE A 23 -0.41 -3.13 15.71
N SER A 24 0.63 -3.09 14.87
CA SER A 24 1.71 -2.10 14.90
C SER A 24 1.98 -1.50 13.52
N PHE A 25 2.06 -0.17 13.46
CA PHE A 25 2.20 0.59 12.22
C PHE A 25 3.55 0.37 11.53
N ASP A 26 4.65 0.31 12.29
CA ASP A 26 6.02 0.15 11.77
C ASP A 26 6.20 -1.14 10.97
N ASP A 27 5.62 -2.24 11.45
CA ASP A 27 5.66 -3.52 10.76
C ASP A 27 4.83 -3.51 9.46
N CYS A 28 3.84 -2.63 9.37
CA CYS A 28 2.96 -2.53 8.22
C CYS A 28 3.58 -1.79 7.04
N VAL A 29 4.35 -0.73 7.31
CA VAL A 29 4.99 0.08 6.27
C VAL A 29 5.81 -0.80 5.33
N ALA A 30 6.64 -1.70 5.88
CA ALA A 30 7.45 -2.61 5.07
C ALA A 30 6.62 -3.61 4.23
N ILE A 31 5.47 -4.06 4.76
CA ILE A 31 4.57 -4.97 4.05
C ILE A 31 3.89 -4.24 2.90
N ILE A 32 3.38 -3.04 3.16
CA ILE A 32 2.68 -2.24 2.16
C ILE A 32 3.63 -1.77 1.07
N ASP A 33 4.85 -1.38 1.43
CA ASP A 33 5.91 -1.10 0.47
C ASP A 33 6.14 -2.28 -0.48
N THR A 34 6.19 -3.49 0.07
CA THR A 34 6.33 -4.70 -0.75
C THR A 34 5.13 -4.85 -1.69
N PHE A 35 3.91 -4.60 -1.23
CA PHE A 35 2.71 -4.73 -2.06
C PHE A 35 2.66 -3.68 -3.16
N LEU A 36 2.91 -2.41 -2.83
CA LEU A 36 2.95 -1.30 -3.78
C LEU A 36 4.02 -1.51 -4.85
N ASN A 37 5.18 -2.08 -4.48
CA ASN A 37 6.31 -2.26 -5.39
C ASN A 37 6.22 -3.52 -6.26
N HIS A 38 5.52 -4.56 -5.81
CA HIS A 38 5.57 -5.87 -6.48
C HIS A 38 4.23 -6.31 -7.07
N LEU A 39 3.09 -5.81 -6.57
CA LEU A 39 1.76 -6.12 -7.12
C LEU A 39 1.34 -5.10 -8.18
N LYS A 40 1.61 -5.43 -9.44
CA LYS A 40 1.29 -4.57 -10.59
C LYS A 40 -0.20 -4.26 -10.71
N ASN A 41 -1.04 -5.26 -10.43
CA ASN A 41 -2.50 -5.18 -10.59
C ASN A 41 -3.20 -4.68 -9.32
N LEU A 42 -2.48 -4.39 -8.24
CA LEU A 42 -3.06 -3.86 -7.01
C LEU A 42 -3.81 -2.57 -7.32
N SER A 43 -5.12 -2.56 -7.08
CA SER A 43 -6.03 -1.46 -7.32
C SER A 43 -6.67 -0.93 -6.05
N TYR A 44 -6.66 -1.72 -4.97
CA TYR A 44 -7.20 -1.32 -3.68
C TYR A 44 -6.44 -1.94 -2.51
N LEU A 45 -6.10 -1.11 -1.53
CA LEU A 45 -5.52 -1.52 -0.25
C LEU A 45 -6.27 -0.85 0.90
N LYS A 46 -6.75 -1.66 1.84
CA LYS A 46 -7.36 -1.20 3.08
C LYS A 46 -6.52 -1.65 4.26
N ILE A 47 -6.24 -0.75 5.19
CA ILE A 47 -5.40 -0.99 6.36
C ILE A 47 -6.18 -0.55 7.57
N ASN A 48 -6.55 -1.49 8.43
CA ASN A 48 -7.18 -1.21 9.71
C ASN A 48 -6.08 -1.29 10.79
N TYR A 49 -5.90 -0.23 11.57
CA TYR A 49 -4.91 -0.13 12.64
C TYR A 49 -5.58 0.30 13.95
N PHE A 50 -4.96 -0.06 15.08
CA PHE A 50 -5.58 0.07 16.41
C PHE A 50 -4.98 1.18 17.28
N GLU A 51 -3.96 1.90 16.82
CA GLU A 51 -3.30 2.97 17.59
C GLU A 51 -3.40 4.32 16.87
N ASP A 52 -3.70 5.39 17.62
CA ASP A 52 -3.69 6.79 17.17
C ASP A 52 -2.26 7.24 16.80
N SER A 53 -1.74 6.77 15.67
CA SER A 53 -0.45 7.23 15.14
C SER A 53 -0.69 8.24 14.02
N PRO A 54 -0.12 9.46 14.08
CA PRO A 54 -0.29 10.45 13.03
C PRO A 54 0.27 9.91 11.70
N LEU A 55 -0.54 10.01 10.65
CA LEU A 55 -0.40 9.23 9.41
C LEU A 55 0.38 9.89 8.28
N ASP A 56 0.96 11.05 8.53
CA ASP A 56 1.22 11.96 7.42
C ASP A 56 2.49 11.68 6.59
N ASP A 57 3.33 10.69 6.94
CA ASP A 57 4.58 10.46 6.21
C ASP A 57 4.55 9.22 5.26
N PRO A 58 4.27 7.97 5.71
CA PRO A 58 4.40 6.80 4.83
C PRO A 58 3.19 6.53 3.92
N PHE A 59 2.00 7.03 4.26
CA PHE A 59 0.79 6.80 3.45
C PHE A 59 0.27 8.07 2.78
N SER A 60 1.05 9.15 2.79
CA SER A 60 0.71 10.35 2.02
C SER A 60 0.56 10.01 0.54
N LEU A 61 -0.37 10.71 -0.13
CA LEU A 61 -0.61 10.55 -1.55
C LEU A 61 0.69 10.68 -2.37
N GLU A 62 1.53 11.65 -2.01
CA GLU A 62 2.82 11.90 -2.67
C GLU A 62 3.77 10.70 -2.54
N ASN A 63 3.93 10.15 -1.33
CA ASN A 63 4.81 8.99 -1.12
C ASN A 63 4.31 7.75 -1.88
N ILE A 64 2.99 7.51 -1.89
CA ILE A 64 2.40 6.39 -2.64
C ILE A 64 2.66 6.52 -4.14
N ILE A 65 2.45 7.72 -4.70
CA ILE A 65 2.74 8.02 -6.11
C ILE A 65 4.22 7.79 -6.41
N GLU A 66 5.12 8.31 -5.58
CA GLU A 66 6.56 8.17 -5.78
C GLU A 66 7.00 6.70 -5.80
N LYS A 67 6.58 5.90 -4.81
CA LYS A 67 6.92 4.47 -4.77
C LYS A 67 6.41 3.73 -6.00
N ARG A 68 5.18 4.00 -6.40
CA ARG A 68 4.57 3.38 -7.59
C ARG A 68 5.31 3.74 -8.88
N ARG A 69 5.77 4.99 -9.03
CA ARG A 69 6.60 5.43 -10.16
C ARG A 69 7.95 4.71 -10.19
N GLN A 70 8.61 4.58 -9.04
CA GLN A 70 9.89 3.88 -8.92
C GLN A 70 9.76 2.39 -9.25
N ALA A 71 8.68 1.75 -8.77
CA ALA A 71 8.44 0.33 -8.99
C ALA A 71 8.03 -0.02 -10.43
N PHE A 72 7.21 0.83 -11.05
CA PHE A 72 6.62 0.56 -12.37
C PHE A 72 6.77 1.75 -13.33
N PRO A 73 8.01 2.11 -13.72
CA PRO A 73 8.27 3.31 -14.53
C PRO A 73 7.65 3.27 -15.95
N MET A 74 7.29 2.08 -16.43
CA MET A 74 6.67 1.86 -17.74
C MET A 74 5.14 1.68 -17.66
N ASN A 75 4.58 1.61 -16.44
CA ASN A 75 3.13 1.58 -16.24
C ASN A 75 2.66 3.02 -16.08
N ILE A 76 1.82 3.49 -16.99
CA ILE A 76 1.19 4.81 -16.86
C ILE A 76 0.14 4.67 -15.77
N ILE A 77 0.54 4.96 -14.54
CA ILE A 77 -0.39 5.09 -13.44
C ILE A 77 -1.01 6.46 -13.62
N ASP A 78 -2.34 6.50 -13.77
CA ASP A 78 -3.03 7.77 -13.80
C ASP A 78 -3.04 8.29 -12.37
N GLU A 79 -2.05 9.13 -12.04
CA GLU A 79 -1.85 9.68 -10.70
C GLU A 79 -3.12 10.40 -10.19
N GLN A 80 -3.96 10.90 -11.10
CA GLN A 80 -5.25 11.53 -10.76
C GLN A 80 -6.28 10.53 -10.23
N LEU A 81 -6.06 9.23 -10.43
CA LEU A 81 -6.91 8.17 -9.93
C LEU A 81 -6.37 7.51 -8.65
N ILE A 82 -5.18 7.93 -8.17
CA ILE A 82 -4.72 7.54 -6.85
C ILE A 82 -5.45 8.39 -5.82
N ASN A 83 -6.10 7.71 -4.88
CA ASN A 83 -6.73 8.37 -3.74
C ASN A 83 -6.24 7.71 -2.46
N VAL A 84 -5.95 8.52 -1.45
CA VAL A 84 -5.65 8.04 -0.10
C VAL A 84 -6.66 8.70 0.83
N LYS A 85 -7.41 7.87 1.55
CA LYS A 85 -8.29 8.32 2.62
C LYS A 85 -7.78 7.78 3.93
N ASN A 86 -7.78 8.63 4.94
CA ASN A 86 -7.37 8.29 6.28
C ASN A 86 -8.47 8.70 7.25
N ASP A 87 -9.14 7.71 7.83
CA ASP A 87 -10.27 7.86 8.75
C ASP A 87 -9.91 7.22 10.11
N GLU A 88 -9.18 7.93 10.97
CA GLU A 88 -8.80 7.62 12.38
C GLU A 88 -8.15 6.25 12.66
N GLU A 89 -8.74 5.15 12.21
CA GLU A 89 -8.30 3.76 12.38
C GLU A 89 -8.19 3.02 11.02
N VAL A 90 -8.55 3.67 9.91
CA VAL A 90 -8.58 3.06 8.58
C VAL A 90 -7.89 3.92 7.54
N ILE A 91 -6.90 3.33 6.85
CA ILE A 91 -6.33 3.88 5.62
C ILE A 91 -6.89 3.12 4.43
N GLN A 92 -7.34 3.85 3.41
CA GLN A 92 -7.79 3.30 2.14
C GLN A 92 -6.99 3.93 1.01
N ILE A 93 -6.39 3.09 0.18
CA ILE A 93 -5.59 3.48 -0.98
C ILE A 93 -6.23 2.87 -2.23
N TRP A 94 -6.63 3.71 -3.17
CA TRP A 94 -7.09 3.30 -4.49
C TRP A 94 -5.99 3.60 -5.51
N LEU A 95 -5.70 2.64 -6.38
CA LEU A 95 -4.64 2.68 -7.40
C LEU A 95 -5.27 2.30 -8.74
N LYS A 96 -6.00 3.19 -9.40
CA LYS A 96 -6.61 2.88 -10.70
C LYS A 96 -5.72 3.25 -11.87
#